data_AF-A0A7S3SC28-F1
#
_entry.id   AF-A0A7S3SC28-F1
#
_cell.length_a   1.000
_cell.length_b   1.000
_cell.length_c   1.000
_cell.angle_alpha   90.00
_cell.angle_beta   90.00
_cell.angle_gamma   90.00
#
_symmetry.space_group_name_H-M   'P 1'
#
loop_
_entity.id
_entity.type
_entity.pdbx_description
1 polymer ?
#
loop_
_entity_poly.entity_id
_entity_poly.type
_entity_poly.pdbx_seq_one_letter_code
_entity_poly.pdbx_strand_id
1 'polypeptide(L)'
;RIEEAEPPPPPLGSRPLTIAPAARPVEPVAPLSTAPPLAPKTPSAAELMRPRPEGAARREPSPRQPSPRRSPRSSRKLGRSTSASSSELSFGSGSSAVRLLPAPLNKNRVCEYGWLTPLLSSLVASQAAGVTDLASGTPGATLFVVCGGCPNSFCGMQAVLYTHMRSSPPELDFWWIKPKKEDGSTLERATLDRHSKGEHKNDPGRSRALYAQFADLFAVGGGAEAAARASRAGGGKLRFEVVGASGPAPRALIVDVESRAHYYIYLIWQEDWTSNPFARSKYIKGKLVYQRDPTLPEYFARPYAYRDGVLSVPPHAELEEAVAEPMPTDAIQSRCLDDS
;
A
#
# COMPACT_ATOMS: atom_id res chain seq x y z
N ARG A 1 38.34 -62.66 11.62
CA ARG A 1 38.34 -61.81 12.83
C ARG A 1 37.08 -60.97 12.75
N ILE A 2 36.07 -61.39 13.48
CA ILE A 2 34.84 -60.63 13.70
C ILE A 2 35.14 -59.82 14.96
N GLU A 3 35.17 -58.49 14.85
CA GLU A 3 35.25 -57.61 16.00
C GLU A 3 33.87 -56.97 16.16
N GLU A 4 33.32 -57.21 17.34
CA GLU A 4 31.97 -56.87 17.80
C GLU A 4 31.73 -55.37 17.82
N ALA A 5 30.51 -54.99 17.42
CA ALA A 5 29.98 -53.65 17.56
C ALA A 5 29.58 -53.37 19.02
N GLU A 6 30.00 -52.22 19.54
CA GLU A 6 29.74 -51.76 20.89
C GLU A 6 28.26 -51.34 21.09
N PRO A 7 27.59 -51.74 22.18
CA PRO A 7 26.18 -51.41 22.41
C PRO A 7 25.98 -49.98 22.94
N PRO A 8 24.84 -49.33 22.63
CA PRO A 8 24.58 -47.93 22.99
C PRO A 8 24.26 -47.74 24.49
N PRO A 9 24.52 -46.53 25.04
CA PRO A 9 24.36 -46.24 26.46
C PRO A 9 22.88 -46.13 26.89
N PRO A 10 22.59 -46.41 28.17
CA PRO A 10 21.23 -46.41 28.70
C PRO A 10 20.63 -45.01 28.87
N PRO A 11 19.29 -44.88 28.90
CA PRO A 11 18.60 -43.60 28.97
C PRO A 11 18.77 -42.91 30.33
N LEU A 12 18.98 -41.58 30.28
CA LEU A 12 19.13 -40.73 31.45
C LEU A 12 17.82 -40.67 32.24
N GLY A 13 17.88 -41.20 33.47
CA GLY A 13 16.80 -41.19 34.44
C GLY A 13 16.38 -39.80 34.88
N SER A 14 15.09 -39.70 35.17
CA SER A 14 14.35 -38.54 35.65
C SER A 14 14.99 -37.92 36.90
N ARG A 15 15.40 -36.66 36.79
CA ARG A 15 15.80 -35.84 37.95
C ARG A 15 14.55 -35.17 38.56
N PRO A 16 14.38 -35.20 39.89
CA PRO A 16 13.30 -34.47 40.56
C PRO A 16 13.54 -32.94 40.47
N LEU A 17 12.46 -32.21 40.20
CA LEU A 17 12.42 -30.75 40.20
C LEU A 17 12.68 -30.22 41.62
N THR A 18 13.87 -29.66 41.85
CA THR A 18 14.15 -28.84 43.03
C THR A 18 13.39 -27.53 42.90
N ILE A 19 12.37 -27.34 43.75
CA ILE A 19 11.61 -26.10 43.89
C ILE A 19 12.55 -25.02 44.48
N ALA A 20 12.78 -23.96 43.72
CA ALA A 20 13.50 -22.78 44.20
C ALA A 20 12.62 -21.99 45.20
N PRO A 21 13.20 -21.43 46.29
CA PRO A 21 12.45 -20.65 47.26
C PRO A 21 12.02 -19.28 46.69
N ALA A 22 10.79 -18.90 47.02
CA ALA A 22 10.15 -17.65 46.62
C ALA A 22 10.98 -16.41 47.00
N ALA A 23 11.27 -15.57 46.00
CA ALA A 23 11.79 -14.22 46.22
C ALA A 23 10.71 -13.34 46.85
N ARG A 24 11.07 -12.64 47.92
CA ARG A 24 10.20 -11.73 48.68
C ARG A 24 9.78 -10.52 47.82
N PRO A 25 8.58 -9.95 48.02
CA PRO A 25 8.15 -8.74 47.34
C PRO A 25 8.98 -7.54 47.81
N VAL A 26 9.52 -6.77 46.87
CA VAL A 26 10.10 -5.45 47.12
C VAL A 26 8.97 -4.43 46.98
N GLU A 27 8.62 -3.77 48.09
CA GLU A 27 7.68 -2.65 48.09
C GLU A 27 8.28 -1.44 47.33
N PRO A 28 7.52 -0.78 46.43
CA PRO A 28 7.89 0.52 45.93
C PRO A 28 7.47 1.62 46.91
N VAL A 29 8.48 2.34 47.39
CA VAL A 29 8.39 3.61 48.12
C VAL A 29 7.59 4.64 47.32
N ALA A 30 6.61 5.26 47.98
CA ALA A 30 5.83 6.38 47.45
C ALA A 30 6.68 7.66 47.32
N PRO A 31 6.62 8.41 46.21
CA PRO A 31 7.11 9.78 46.19
C PRO A 31 6.02 10.78 46.59
N LEU A 32 6.49 11.79 47.33
CA LEU A 32 5.73 12.90 47.89
C LEU A 32 4.93 13.70 46.86
N SER A 33 3.77 14.15 47.35
CA SER A 33 2.95 15.24 46.84
C SER A 33 3.75 16.55 46.67
N THR A 34 3.78 17.09 45.45
CA THR A 34 4.07 18.50 45.18
C THR A 34 3.03 19.08 44.23
N ALA A 35 2.46 20.22 44.62
CA ALA A 35 1.41 20.99 43.96
C ALA A 35 1.84 21.53 42.56
N PRO A 36 0.88 22.00 41.73
CA PRO A 36 1.03 22.04 40.27
C PRO A 36 1.71 23.32 39.76
N PRO A 37 2.49 23.26 38.67
CA PRO A 37 2.87 24.44 37.92
C PRO A 37 1.93 24.70 36.72
N LEU A 38 1.31 25.88 36.78
CA LEU A 38 0.93 26.84 35.73
C LEU A 38 0.70 26.34 34.28
N ALA A 39 -0.54 26.55 33.84
CA ALA A 39 -1.04 26.32 32.49
C ALA A 39 -0.30 27.14 31.40
N PRO A 40 0.06 26.53 30.25
CA PRO A 40 0.37 27.27 29.04
C PRO A 40 -0.94 27.72 28.35
N LYS A 41 -1.00 29.00 28.00
CA LYS A 41 -2.10 29.66 27.29
C LYS A 41 -2.37 28.98 25.95
N THR A 42 -3.50 28.27 25.86
CA THR A 42 -4.13 27.90 24.59
C THR A 42 -4.70 29.14 23.90
N PRO A 43 -4.47 29.39 22.61
CA PRO A 43 -5.36 30.24 21.83
C PRO A 43 -6.71 29.51 21.68
N SER A 44 -7.77 30.21 22.06
CA SER A 44 -9.16 29.74 22.03
C SER A 44 -9.63 29.44 20.61
N ALA A 45 -10.38 28.35 20.46
CA ALA A 45 -11.10 27.93 19.26
C ALA A 45 -12.34 28.81 18.95
N ALA A 46 -12.20 30.14 19.02
CA ALA A 46 -13.30 31.09 18.89
C ALA A 46 -13.05 32.21 17.86
N GLU A 47 -12.17 32.01 16.87
CA GLU A 47 -11.91 33.04 15.86
C GLU A 47 -11.80 32.49 14.42
N LEU A 48 -12.67 31.53 14.06
CA LEU A 48 -12.98 31.27 12.66
C LEU A 48 -14.37 30.63 12.47
N MET A 49 -15.38 31.19 13.13
CA MET A 49 -16.78 30.98 12.76
C MET A 49 -17.51 32.33 12.74
N ARG A 50 -17.67 32.88 11.53
CA ARG A 50 -18.79 33.79 11.26
C ARG A 50 -19.87 33.01 10.51
N PRO A 51 -21.08 32.90 11.05
CA PRO A 51 -22.21 32.30 10.35
C PRO A 51 -22.74 33.26 9.27
N ARG A 52 -23.07 32.73 8.09
CA ARG A 52 -23.97 33.42 7.15
C ARG A 52 -25.41 33.14 7.59
N PRO A 53 -26.29 34.16 7.66
CA PRO A 53 -27.66 33.97 8.13
C PRO A 53 -28.56 33.43 7.02
N GLU A 54 -29.39 32.44 7.35
CA GLU A 54 -30.61 32.09 6.63
C GLU A 54 -31.82 32.82 7.23
N GLY A 55 -32.68 33.37 6.37
CA GLY A 55 -34.12 33.49 6.62
C GLY A 55 -34.74 34.89 6.59
N ALA A 56 -35.48 35.23 5.52
CA ALA A 56 -36.85 35.80 5.58
C ALA A 56 -37.49 36.04 4.18
N ALA A 57 -38.48 35.20 3.87
CA ALA A 57 -39.79 35.44 3.23
C ALA A 57 -40.02 36.32 1.96
N ARG A 58 -40.57 35.64 0.93
CA ARG A 58 -41.73 35.94 0.05
C ARG A 58 -41.92 37.33 -0.60
N ARG A 59 -42.02 37.33 -1.95
CA ARG A 59 -43.11 37.94 -2.73
C ARG A 59 -43.10 37.43 -4.19
N GLU A 60 -44.25 36.92 -4.67
CA GLU A 60 -44.54 36.66 -6.10
C GLU A 60 -44.72 37.98 -6.89
N PRO A 61 -44.57 37.97 -8.23
CA PRO A 61 -45.73 37.87 -9.12
C PRO A 61 -45.53 37.04 -10.42
N SER A 62 -46.68 36.68 -11.01
CA SER A 62 -46.90 35.79 -12.17
C SER A 62 -47.00 36.57 -13.52
N PRO A 63 -47.46 36.03 -14.68
CA PRO A 63 -46.65 35.67 -15.86
C PRO A 63 -47.03 36.42 -17.17
N ARG A 64 -46.14 36.49 -18.19
CA ARG A 64 -46.52 36.69 -19.62
C ARG A 64 -45.51 36.05 -20.61
N GLN A 65 -46.04 35.37 -21.63
CA GLN A 65 -45.39 34.75 -22.81
C GLN A 65 -45.24 35.75 -24.01
N PRO A 66 -45.01 35.34 -25.30
CA PRO A 66 -43.73 34.93 -25.93
C PRO A 66 -43.41 35.63 -27.30
N SER A 67 -42.13 35.50 -27.76
CA SER A 67 -41.63 35.42 -29.18
C SER A 67 -41.80 36.64 -30.15
N PRO A 68 -40.85 36.93 -31.09
CA PRO A 68 -40.57 36.05 -32.25
C PRO A 68 -39.14 36.02 -32.88
N ARG A 69 -38.90 34.87 -33.56
CA ARG A 69 -38.08 34.54 -34.75
C ARG A 69 -37.20 35.60 -35.44
N ARG A 70 -35.96 35.19 -35.82
CA ARG A 70 -35.48 35.16 -37.23
C ARG A 70 -34.13 34.44 -37.42
N SER A 71 -34.04 33.62 -38.47
CA SER A 71 -32.84 33.21 -39.23
C SER A 71 -33.19 33.39 -40.72
N PRO A 72 -32.37 33.09 -41.76
CA PRO A 72 -30.89 33.03 -41.93
C PRO A 72 -30.42 33.77 -43.24
N ARG A 73 -29.10 33.87 -43.52
CA ARG A 73 -28.46 34.06 -44.87
C ARG A 73 -26.91 34.06 -44.69
N SER A 74 -26.11 33.11 -45.19
CA SER A 74 -25.66 32.78 -46.56
C SER A 74 -24.82 33.87 -47.26
N SER A 75 -23.52 33.62 -47.42
CA SER A 75 -22.74 33.96 -48.63
C SER A 75 -21.45 33.14 -48.76
N ARG A 76 -21.22 32.64 -49.99
CA ARG A 76 -20.05 31.91 -50.52
C ARG A 76 -18.88 32.85 -50.83
N LYS A 77 -17.64 32.32 -50.83
CA LYS A 77 -16.61 32.40 -51.92
C LYS A 77 -15.34 31.63 -51.46
N LEU A 78 -14.87 30.55 -52.11
CA LEU A 78 -14.19 30.34 -53.42
C LEU A 78 -12.70 30.78 -53.49
N GLY A 79 -11.84 29.80 -53.83
CA GLY A 79 -10.44 29.91 -54.29
C GLY A 79 -9.53 28.90 -53.55
N ARG A 80 -9.16 27.69 -54.05
CA ARG A 80 -8.40 27.30 -55.27
C ARG A 80 -6.99 27.93 -55.24
N SER A 81 -5.82 27.30 -55.40
CA SER A 81 -5.34 25.95 -55.76
C SER A 81 -3.80 25.92 -55.64
N THR A 82 -3.22 24.71 -55.54
CA THR A 82 -1.88 24.28 -56.04
C THR A 82 -0.60 24.95 -55.55
N SER A 83 0.28 24.16 -54.92
CA SER A 83 1.41 23.53 -55.64
C SER A 83 2.16 22.57 -54.71
N ALA A 84 2.41 21.37 -55.23
CA ALA A 84 3.35 20.42 -54.69
C ALA A 84 4.77 20.86 -55.06
N SER A 85 5.73 20.70 -54.15
CA SER A 85 7.11 20.47 -54.52
C SER A 85 7.68 19.40 -53.61
N SER A 86 8.12 18.34 -54.27
CA SER A 86 8.77 17.14 -53.75
C SER A 86 10.01 17.46 -52.93
N SER A 87 10.18 16.73 -51.84
CA SER A 87 11.49 16.41 -51.28
C SER A 87 11.47 14.96 -50.81
N GLU A 88 11.99 14.13 -51.72
CA GLU A 88 12.86 12.97 -51.50
C GLU A 88 12.55 12.01 -50.33
N LEU A 89 12.13 10.82 -50.76
CA LEU A 89 12.32 9.55 -50.06
C LEU A 89 13.79 9.39 -49.66
N SER A 90 14.08 9.53 -48.37
CA SER A 90 15.28 8.97 -47.77
C SER A 90 14.83 7.83 -46.86
N PHE A 91 15.14 6.60 -47.29
CA PHE A 91 15.11 5.40 -46.45
C PHE A 91 16.20 5.55 -45.39
N GLY A 92 15.84 6.22 -44.29
CA GLY A 92 16.66 6.38 -43.10
C GLY A 92 16.25 5.36 -42.04
N SER A 93 17.15 4.42 -41.78
CA SER A 93 17.21 3.48 -40.65
C SER A 93 16.32 3.87 -39.46
N GLY A 94 15.35 3.02 -39.15
CA GLY A 94 14.44 3.16 -38.01
C GLY A 94 15.18 3.07 -36.68
N SER A 95 15.73 4.19 -36.23
CA SER A 95 16.00 4.41 -34.82
C SER A 95 14.65 4.65 -34.15
N SER A 96 14.13 3.65 -33.43
CA SER A 96 13.04 3.85 -32.47
C SER A 96 13.46 4.93 -31.49
N ALA A 97 13.03 6.16 -31.75
CA ALA A 97 13.14 7.23 -30.79
C ALA A 97 12.35 6.79 -29.54
N VAL A 98 13.09 6.37 -28.51
CA VAL A 98 12.57 6.21 -27.15
C VAL A 98 11.93 7.54 -26.81
N ARG A 99 10.60 7.62 -26.86
CA ARG A 99 9.89 8.78 -26.29
C ARG A 99 10.21 8.73 -24.81
N LEU A 100 11.05 9.67 -24.37
CA LEU A 100 11.29 9.89 -22.95
C LEU A 100 9.95 10.16 -22.30
N LEU A 101 9.53 9.24 -21.44
CA LEU A 101 8.31 9.34 -20.66
C LEU A 101 8.32 10.67 -19.89
N PRO A 102 7.14 11.28 -19.64
CA PRO A 102 7.04 12.26 -18.58
C PRO A 102 7.63 11.65 -17.31
N ALA A 103 8.45 12.43 -16.57
CA ALA A 103 9.01 11.96 -15.32
C ALA A 103 7.89 11.41 -14.41
N PRO A 104 8.11 10.29 -13.71
CA PRO A 104 7.09 9.69 -12.85
C PRO A 104 6.55 10.73 -11.85
N LEU A 105 5.25 10.65 -11.56
CA LEU A 105 4.60 11.58 -10.63
C LEU A 105 5.19 11.45 -9.22
N ASN A 106 5.63 10.25 -8.84
CA ASN A 106 6.28 10.00 -7.56
C ASN A 106 7.69 10.60 -7.53
N LYS A 107 7.91 11.55 -6.62
CA LYS A 107 9.22 12.16 -6.36
C LYS A 107 10.02 11.45 -5.27
N ASN A 108 9.39 10.55 -4.52
CA ASN A 108 10.06 9.81 -3.47
C ASN A 108 11.02 8.78 -4.09
N ARG A 109 12.14 8.55 -3.40
CA ARG A 109 13.10 7.50 -3.78
C ARG A 109 12.88 6.27 -2.92
N VAL A 110 13.07 5.10 -3.51
CA VAL A 110 12.91 3.82 -2.80
C VAL A 110 13.88 3.75 -1.61
N CYS A 111 15.12 4.20 -1.78
CA CYS A 111 16.15 4.17 -0.74
C CYS A 111 15.78 4.99 0.51
N GLU A 112 14.93 6.01 0.38
CA GLU A 112 14.52 6.85 1.51
C GLU A 112 13.62 6.07 2.49
N TYR A 113 12.97 5.00 2.02
CA TYR A 113 12.20 4.07 2.84
C TYR A 113 13.08 3.01 3.52
N GLY A 114 14.41 3.19 3.57
CA GLY A 114 15.34 2.24 4.19
C GLY A 114 15.01 1.87 5.63
N TRP A 115 14.26 2.71 6.35
CA TRP A 115 13.73 2.43 7.70
C TRP A 115 12.76 1.23 7.74
N LEU A 116 12.24 0.78 6.60
CA LEU A 116 11.42 -0.43 6.47
C LEU A 116 12.25 -1.73 6.46
N THR A 117 13.56 -1.66 6.21
CA THR A 117 14.41 -2.84 6.00
C THR A 117 14.24 -3.93 7.06
N PRO A 118 14.22 -3.63 8.39
CA PRO A 118 14.01 -4.66 9.39
C PRO A 118 12.64 -5.35 9.30
N LEU A 119 11.59 -4.59 8.97
CA LEU A 119 10.24 -5.13 8.80
C LEU A 119 10.15 -6.00 7.55
N LEU A 120 10.66 -5.53 6.40
CA LEU A 120 10.63 -6.32 5.16
C LEU A 120 11.45 -7.60 5.29
N SER A 121 12.61 -7.54 5.97
CA SER A 121 13.44 -8.72 6.26
C SER A 121 12.68 -9.76 7.09
N SER A 122 11.92 -9.30 8.09
CA SER A 122 11.05 -10.15 8.91
C SER A 122 9.90 -10.77 8.09
N LEU A 123 9.27 -10.00 7.20
CA LEU A 123 8.22 -10.51 6.32
C LEU A 123 8.72 -11.60 5.37
N VAL A 124 9.85 -11.37 4.68
CA VAL A 124 10.38 -12.34 3.71
C VAL A 124 10.91 -13.61 4.37
N ALA A 125 11.44 -13.49 5.60
CA ALA A 125 11.83 -14.64 6.43
C ALA A 125 10.63 -15.40 7.01
N SER A 126 9.39 -15.03 6.66
CA SER A 126 8.16 -15.60 7.22
C SER A 126 8.12 -15.51 8.75
N GLN A 127 8.54 -14.37 9.28
CA GLN A 127 8.52 -14.03 10.70
C GLN A 127 7.65 -12.78 10.90
N ALA A 128 6.38 -12.84 10.48
CA ALA A 128 5.49 -11.68 10.54
C ALA A 128 5.42 -11.09 11.95
N ALA A 129 5.52 -9.76 12.06
CA ALA A 129 5.34 -9.09 13.33
C ALA A 129 3.87 -9.22 13.76
N GLY A 130 3.65 -9.59 15.03
CA GLY A 130 2.34 -9.49 15.65
C GLY A 130 1.94 -8.03 15.78
N VAL A 131 0.67 -7.75 15.49
CA VAL A 131 0.08 -6.40 15.59
C VAL A 131 -1.27 -6.48 16.31
N THR A 132 -1.72 -5.37 16.84
CA THR A 132 -3.02 -5.26 17.51
C THR A 132 -3.74 -3.99 17.08
N ASP A 133 -5.05 -4.08 16.83
CA ASP A 133 -5.90 -2.90 16.80
C ASP A 133 -6.24 -2.47 18.22
N LEU A 134 -5.59 -1.42 18.71
CA LEU A 134 -5.72 -1.01 20.12
C LEU A 134 -7.10 -0.46 20.46
N ALA A 135 -7.92 -0.11 19.47
CA ALA A 135 -9.29 0.31 19.71
C ALA A 135 -10.20 -0.88 20.05
N SER A 136 -10.02 -2.02 19.36
CA SER A 136 -10.84 -3.22 19.53
C SER A 136 -10.18 -4.32 20.36
N GLY A 137 -8.86 -4.25 20.56
CA GLY A 137 -8.05 -5.33 21.12
C GLY A 137 -7.81 -6.49 20.16
N THR A 138 -8.19 -6.37 18.88
CA THR A 138 -8.11 -7.46 17.91
C THR A 138 -6.65 -7.72 17.52
N PRO A 139 -6.11 -8.94 17.69
CA PRO A 139 -4.77 -9.27 17.26
C PRO A 139 -4.73 -9.56 15.76
N GLY A 140 -3.56 -9.37 15.16
CA GLY A 140 -3.29 -9.64 13.75
C GLY A 140 -1.82 -9.92 13.49
N ALA A 141 -1.48 -10.02 12.21
CA ALA A 141 -0.11 -10.18 11.73
C ALA A 141 0.13 -9.33 10.50
N THR A 142 1.35 -8.80 10.36
CA THR A 142 1.77 -8.03 9.18
C THR A 142 1.83 -8.91 7.92
N LEU A 143 1.36 -8.40 6.78
CA LEU A 143 1.39 -9.10 5.49
C LEU A 143 2.36 -8.49 4.49
N PHE A 144 2.15 -7.22 4.13
CA PHE A 144 2.95 -6.50 3.14
C PHE A 144 2.84 -4.99 3.37
N VAL A 145 3.74 -4.24 2.72
CA VAL A 145 3.77 -2.78 2.79
C VAL A 145 3.47 -2.17 1.42
N VAL A 146 2.74 -1.06 1.38
CA VAL A 146 2.61 -0.20 0.20
C VAL A 146 3.31 1.12 0.48
N CYS A 147 4.20 1.58 -0.39
CA CYS A 147 4.84 2.89 -0.26
C CYS A 147 5.09 3.57 -1.61
N GLY A 148 5.63 4.79 -1.58
CA GLY A 148 5.86 5.63 -2.76
C GLY A 148 4.79 6.70 -2.95
N GLY A 149 3.51 6.31 -2.98
CA GLY A 149 2.41 7.27 -3.06
C GLY A 149 2.05 7.84 -1.69
N CYS A 150 2.23 9.15 -1.49
CA CYS A 150 1.67 9.87 -0.35
C CYS A 150 0.61 10.88 -0.86
N PRO A 151 -0.65 10.81 -0.41
CA PRO A 151 -1.70 11.73 -0.87
C PRO A 151 -1.51 13.16 -0.34
N ASN A 152 -0.57 13.42 0.57
CA ASN A 152 -0.37 14.72 1.19
C ASN A 152 1.11 15.14 1.22
N SER A 153 1.44 16.19 0.46
CA SER A 153 2.79 16.78 0.42
C SER A 153 3.25 17.39 1.76
N PHE A 154 2.33 17.60 2.72
CA PHE A 154 2.64 18.11 4.06
C PHE A 154 2.91 17.02 5.09
N CYS A 155 2.67 15.75 4.75
CA CYS A 155 3.01 14.62 5.60
C CYS A 155 4.40 14.11 5.21
N GLY A 156 5.24 13.83 6.20
CA GLY A 156 6.55 13.22 5.98
C GLY A 156 6.44 11.84 5.32
N MET A 157 7.58 11.19 5.11
CA MET A 157 7.65 9.87 4.50
C MET A 157 6.84 8.84 5.29
N GLN A 158 5.87 8.19 4.64
CA GLN A 158 4.97 7.23 5.26
C GLN A 158 4.71 6.06 4.32
N ALA A 159 4.47 4.89 4.91
CA ALA A 159 4.06 3.70 4.19
C ALA A 159 2.76 3.17 4.80
N VAL A 160 2.00 2.38 4.03
CA VAL A 160 0.80 1.71 4.51
C VAL A 160 1.13 0.26 4.78
N LEU A 161 0.94 -0.17 6.03
CA LEU A 161 1.09 -1.56 6.45
C LEU A 161 -0.25 -2.28 6.28
N TYR A 162 -0.25 -3.38 5.55
CA TYR A 162 -1.40 -4.27 5.41
C TYR A 162 -1.24 -5.44 6.37
N THR A 163 -2.34 -5.82 7.01
CA THR A 163 -2.35 -6.75 8.13
C THR A 163 -3.51 -7.72 8.00
N HIS A 164 -3.27 -8.97 8.39
CA HIS A 164 -4.29 -9.99 8.52
C HIS A 164 -4.80 -9.97 9.97
N MET A 165 -6.01 -9.46 10.17
CA MET A 165 -6.64 -9.37 11.48
C MET A 165 -7.39 -10.65 11.81
N ARG A 166 -7.16 -11.19 13.00
CA ARG A 166 -7.79 -12.44 13.49
C ARG A 166 -9.12 -12.16 14.17
N SER A 167 -9.94 -11.30 13.55
CA SER A 167 -11.34 -11.08 13.91
C SER A 167 -12.20 -12.29 13.49
N SER A 168 -13.48 -12.26 13.84
CA SER A 168 -14.46 -13.24 13.37
C SER A 168 -15.62 -12.50 12.69
N PRO A 169 -15.71 -12.51 11.34
CA PRO A 169 -14.80 -13.17 10.39
C PRO A 169 -13.41 -12.49 10.34
N PRO A 170 -12.35 -13.19 9.88
CA PRO A 170 -11.03 -12.58 9.71
C PRO A 170 -11.11 -11.49 8.63
N GLU A 171 -10.28 -10.46 8.72
CA GLU A 171 -10.28 -9.40 7.72
C GLU A 171 -8.85 -8.95 7.40
N LEU A 172 -8.71 -8.20 6.31
CA LEU A 172 -7.47 -7.55 5.96
C LEU A 172 -7.63 -6.04 6.23
N ASP A 173 -6.92 -5.53 7.24
CA ASP A 173 -6.94 -4.11 7.59
C ASP A 173 -5.58 -3.47 7.33
N PHE A 174 -5.54 -2.14 7.34
CA PHE A 174 -4.33 -1.39 7.04
C PHE A 174 -4.32 -0.01 7.71
N TRP A 175 -3.12 0.47 7.97
CA TRP A 175 -2.87 1.79 8.57
C TRP A 175 -1.47 2.29 8.22
N TRP A 176 -1.19 3.53 8.60
CA TRP A 176 0.09 4.16 8.34
C TRP A 176 1.18 3.64 9.27
N ILE A 177 2.38 3.47 8.74
CA ILE A 177 3.62 3.33 9.50
C ILE A 177 4.58 4.45 9.11
N LYS A 178 5.42 4.85 10.06
CA LYS A 178 6.31 6.01 9.92
C LYS A 178 7.67 5.71 10.56
N PRO A 179 8.74 6.38 10.13
CA PRO A 179 9.98 6.35 10.87
C PRO A 179 9.82 7.10 12.21
N LYS A 180 10.77 6.92 13.13
CA LYS A 180 10.82 7.71 14.36
C LYS A 180 11.03 9.18 14.02
N LYS A 181 10.45 10.05 14.84
CA LYS A 181 10.54 11.50 14.62
C LYS A 181 11.95 12.03 14.89
N GLU A 182 12.61 11.48 15.90
CA GLU A 182 13.97 11.84 16.32
C GLU A 182 15.03 11.15 15.45
N ASP A 183 14.67 10.02 14.84
CA ASP A 183 15.53 9.20 14.00
C ASP A 183 14.78 8.71 12.76
N GLY A 184 14.89 9.49 11.68
CA GLY A 184 14.25 9.18 10.40
C GLY A 184 14.74 7.88 9.73
N SER A 185 15.78 7.24 10.25
CA SER A 185 16.36 6.03 9.68
C SER A 185 15.79 4.73 10.27
N THR A 186 14.99 4.82 11.33
CA THR A 186 14.41 3.65 12.00
C THR A 186 12.90 3.70 12.04
N LEU A 187 12.26 2.53 11.89
CA LEU A 187 10.82 2.38 12.04
C LEU A 187 10.36 2.76 13.46
N GLU A 188 9.30 3.57 13.56
CA GLU A 188 8.57 3.77 14.81
C GLU A 188 7.74 2.52 15.10
N ARG A 189 8.27 1.63 15.95
CA ARG A 189 7.65 0.34 16.28
C ARG A 189 6.25 0.48 16.85
N ALA A 190 5.96 1.56 17.58
CA ALA A 190 4.62 1.81 18.10
C ALA A 190 3.58 1.94 16.98
N THR A 191 3.98 2.36 15.77
CA THR A 191 3.05 2.45 14.63
C THR A 191 2.75 1.11 13.96
N LEU A 192 3.38 0.00 14.38
CA LEU A 192 2.98 -1.33 13.93
C LEU A 192 1.57 -1.69 14.42
N ASP A 193 1.20 -1.26 15.63
CA ASP A 193 -0.17 -1.38 16.14
C ASP A 193 -1.06 -0.26 15.59
N ARG A 194 -2.37 -0.49 15.53
CA ARG A 194 -3.32 0.52 15.06
C ARG A 194 -3.75 1.43 16.21
N HIS A 195 -3.50 2.72 16.04
CA HIS A 195 -3.89 3.81 16.93
C HIS A 195 -4.87 4.74 16.22
N SER A 196 -6.09 4.86 16.76
CA SER A 196 -7.11 5.82 16.30
C SER A 196 -6.95 7.22 16.89
N LYS A 197 -6.11 7.36 17.93
CA LYS A 197 -5.87 8.61 18.67
C LYS A 197 -4.48 8.60 19.32
N GLY A 198 -4.07 9.77 19.82
CA GLY A 198 -2.80 9.95 20.53
C GLY A 198 -1.61 10.20 19.62
N GLU A 199 -0.41 10.18 20.21
CA GLU A 199 0.87 10.50 19.55
C GLU A 199 1.19 9.59 18.35
N HIS A 200 0.89 8.30 18.48
CA HIS A 200 1.13 7.30 17.44
C HIS A 200 -0.07 7.11 16.51
N LYS A 201 -1.08 8.01 16.54
CA LYS A 201 -2.24 7.94 15.65
C LYS A 201 -1.80 7.66 14.21
N ASN A 202 -2.35 6.59 13.65
CA ASN A 202 -1.97 6.09 12.34
C ASN A 202 -3.13 5.50 11.54
N ASP A 203 -4.37 5.58 12.03
CA ASP A 203 -5.53 5.18 11.25
C ASP A 203 -5.57 5.92 9.90
N PRO A 204 -6.02 5.25 8.82
CA PRO A 204 -5.98 5.82 7.48
C PRO A 204 -6.97 6.97 7.28
N GLY A 205 -7.96 7.16 8.17
CA GLY A 205 -8.99 8.19 8.04
C GLY A 205 -9.58 8.27 6.63
N ARG A 206 -9.55 9.47 6.02
CA ARG A 206 -10.07 9.70 4.66
C ARG A 206 -9.31 8.96 3.56
N SER A 207 -8.05 8.61 3.79
CA SER A 207 -7.24 7.88 2.79
C SER A 207 -7.61 6.39 2.69
N ARG A 208 -8.47 5.88 3.59
CA ARG A 208 -8.92 4.49 3.58
C ARG A 208 -9.48 4.07 2.22
N ALA A 209 -10.29 4.91 1.59
CA ALA A 209 -10.87 4.60 0.28
C ALA A 209 -9.83 4.39 -0.84
N LEU A 210 -8.67 5.05 -0.75
CA LEU A 210 -7.61 4.94 -1.76
C LEU A 210 -6.82 3.62 -1.65
N TYR A 211 -6.67 3.13 -0.42
CA TYR A 211 -5.86 1.94 -0.13
C TYR A 211 -6.71 0.67 0.02
N ALA A 212 -8.02 0.80 0.29
CA ALA A 212 -8.95 -0.34 0.42
C ALA A 212 -8.89 -1.29 -0.78
N GLN A 213 -8.65 -0.76 -1.99
CA GLN A 213 -8.59 -1.56 -3.21
C GLN A 213 -7.58 -2.71 -3.15
N PHE A 214 -6.44 -2.58 -2.44
CA PHE A 214 -5.47 -3.67 -2.31
C PHE A 214 -5.89 -4.70 -1.25
N ALA A 215 -6.58 -4.26 -0.19
CA ALA A 215 -7.13 -5.18 0.81
C ALA A 215 -8.26 -6.02 0.22
N ASP A 216 -9.13 -5.37 -0.57
CA ASP A 216 -10.28 -6.00 -1.22
C ASP A 216 -9.89 -7.10 -2.21
N LEU A 217 -8.66 -7.08 -2.75
CA LEU A 217 -8.15 -8.13 -3.63
C LEU A 217 -8.15 -9.50 -2.96
N PHE A 218 -7.89 -9.58 -1.66
CA PHE A 218 -7.70 -10.85 -0.96
C PHE A 218 -9.00 -11.48 -0.44
N ALA A 219 -10.11 -10.72 -0.45
CA ALA A 219 -11.44 -11.17 -0.01
C ALA A 219 -11.46 -11.92 1.35
N VAL A 220 -10.54 -11.59 2.27
CA VAL A 220 -10.39 -12.27 3.57
C VAL A 220 -11.67 -12.12 4.40
N GLY A 221 -12.21 -13.25 4.86
CA GLY A 221 -13.47 -13.34 5.62
C GLY A 221 -14.72 -12.88 4.86
N GLY A 222 -14.57 -12.54 3.59
CA GLY A 222 -15.66 -12.19 2.71
C GLY A 222 -16.38 -13.44 2.21
N GLY A 223 -17.70 -13.34 2.02
CA GLY A 223 -18.49 -14.39 1.37
C GLY A 223 -18.23 -14.47 -0.14
N ALA A 224 -19.05 -15.26 -0.83
CA ALA A 224 -18.94 -15.50 -2.27
C ALA A 224 -18.89 -14.21 -3.12
N GLU A 225 -19.60 -13.15 -2.72
CA GLU A 225 -19.59 -11.88 -3.44
C GLU A 225 -18.21 -11.19 -3.40
N ALA A 226 -17.53 -11.23 -2.25
CA ALA A 226 -16.20 -10.66 -2.10
C ALA A 226 -15.18 -11.44 -2.96
N ALA A 227 -15.27 -12.77 -2.95
CA ALA A 227 -14.44 -13.62 -3.82
C ALA A 227 -14.68 -13.33 -5.32
N ALA A 228 -15.94 -13.11 -5.73
CA ALA A 228 -16.26 -12.73 -7.10
C ALA A 228 -15.71 -11.35 -7.46
N ARG A 229 -15.71 -10.38 -6.52
CA ARG A 229 -15.11 -9.05 -6.72
C ARG A 229 -13.60 -9.15 -6.87
N ALA A 230 -12.92 -9.90 -6.00
CA ALA A 230 -11.50 -10.18 -6.09
C ALA A 230 -11.09 -10.83 -7.42
N SER A 231 -11.87 -11.82 -7.89
CA SER A 231 -11.63 -12.47 -9.18
C SER A 231 -11.77 -11.50 -10.38
N ARG A 232 -12.78 -10.62 -10.36
CA ARG A 232 -12.89 -9.54 -11.36
C ARG A 232 -11.73 -8.56 -11.28
N ALA A 233 -11.29 -8.23 -10.07
CA ALA A 233 -10.14 -7.36 -9.86
C ALA A 233 -8.83 -7.97 -10.36
N GLY A 234 -8.71 -9.29 -10.42
CA GLY A 234 -7.60 -9.98 -11.10
C GLY A 234 -7.76 -10.10 -12.61
N GLY A 235 -8.83 -9.55 -13.20
CA GLY A 235 -9.12 -9.65 -14.63
C GLY A 235 -9.32 -11.09 -15.12
N GLY A 236 -9.63 -12.03 -14.22
CA GLY A 236 -9.65 -13.47 -14.50
C GLY A 236 -8.27 -14.11 -14.70
N LYS A 237 -7.18 -13.33 -14.64
CA LYS A 237 -5.80 -13.79 -14.84
C LYS A 237 -5.02 -13.94 -13.56
N LEU A 238 -5.41 -13.20 -12.52
CA LEU A 238 -4.76 -13.23 -11.21
C LEU A 238 -5.73 -13.71 -10.14
N ARG A 239 -5.20 -14.50 -9.20
CA ARG A 239 -5.89 -14.94 -7.99
C ARG A 239 -5.10 -14.51 -6.77
N PHE A 240 -5.80 -14.11 -5.71
CA PHE A 240 -5.22 -13.51 -4.52
C PHE A 240 -5.53 -14.38 -3.31
N GLU A 241 -4.52 -14.62 -2.47
CA GLU A 241 -4.64 -15.51 -1.31
C GLU A 241 -3.83 -15.00 -0.13
N VAL A 242 -4.30 -15.31 1.08
CA VAL A 242 -3.49 -15.23 2.31
C VAL A 242 -3.13 -16.65 2.72
N VAL A 243 -1.90 -17.06 2.41
CA VAL A 243 -1.39 -18.38 2.75
C VAL A 243 -0.98 -18.40 4.21
N GLY A 244 -1.28 -19.49 4.92
CA GLY A 244 -0.96 -19.61 6.34
C GLY A 244 -1.75 -18.67 7.25
N ALA A 245 -2.97 -18.27 6.84
CA ALA A 245 -3.83 -17.31 7.55
C ALA A 245 -4.06 -17.64 9.04
N SER A 246 -4.15 -18.93 9.40
CA SER A 246 -4.30 -19.39 10.79
C SER A 246 -2.98 -19.48 11.55
N GLY A 247 -1.84 -19.37 10.87
CA GLY A 247 -0.50 -19.49 11.42
C GLY A 247 0.06 -18.17 11.97
N PRO A 248 1.26 -18.23 12.58
CA PRO A 248 1.93 -17.04 13.12
C PRO A 248 2.47 -16.10 12.05
N ALA A 249 2.69 -16.58 10.82
CA ALA A 249 3.30 -15.81 9.74
C ALA A 249 2.54 -15.98 8.42
N PRO A 250 1.36 -15.37 8.28
CA PRO A 250 0.63 -15.39 7.02
C PRO A 250 1.40 -14.63 5.92
N ARG A 251 1.22 -15.05 4.66
CA ARG A 251 1.85 -14.43 3.49
C ARG A 251 0.79 -14.06 2.46
N ALA A 252 0.90 -12.86 1.90
CA ALA A 252 0.11 -12.45 0.77
C ALA A 252 0.68 -13.08 -0.52
N LEU A 253 -0.17 -13.79 -1.25
CA LEU A 253 0.18 -14.50 -2.48
C LEU A 253 -0.71 -14.01 -3.63
N ILE A 254 -0.08 -13.67 -4.75
CA ILE A 254 -0.75 -13.54 -6.04
C ILE A 254 -0.34 -14.73 -6.90
N VAL A 255 -1.33 -15.40 -7.49
CA VAL A 255 -1.14 -16.52 -8.42
C VAL A 255 -1.56 -16.07 -9.80
N ASP A 256 -0.63 -16.16 -10.76
CA ASP A 256 -0.96 -16.08 -12.17
C ASP A 256 -1.67 -17.37 -12.60
N VAL A 257 -2.90 -17.26 -13.09
CA VAL A 257 -3.77 -18.40 -13.35
C VAL A 257 -3.26 -19.23 -14.54
N GLU A 258 -2.68 -18.58 -15.55
CA GLU A 258 -2.22 -19.21 -16.78
C GLU A 258 -0.87 -19.90 -16.59
N SER A 259 0.13 -19.14 -16.13
CA SER A 259 1.50 -19.64 -15.94
C SER A 259 1.67 -20.43 -14.63
N ARG A 260 0.71 -20.35 -13.70
CA ARG A 260 0.81 -20.85 -12.33
C ARG A 260 1.95 -20.21 -11.53
N ALA A 261 2.49 -19.07 -11.98
CA ALA A 261 3.52 -18.36 -11.24
C ALA A 261 3.00 -17.86 -9.89
N HIS A 262 3.82 -17.97 -8.87
CA HIS A 262 3.53 -17.52 -7.51
C HIS A 262 4.33 -16.26 -7.18
N TYR A 263 3.63 -15.26 -6.66
CA TYR A 263 4.21 -13.99 -6.24
C TYR A 263 3.88 -13.78 -4.76
N TYR A 264 4.79 -14.18 -3.86
CA TYR A 264 4.66 -13.92 -2.42
C TYR A 264 5.05 -12.46 -2.15
N ILE A 265 4.07 -11.57 -2.31
CA ILE A 265 4.29 -10.12 -2.19
C ILE A 265 4.61 -9.74 -0.75
N TYR A 266 5.54 -8.80 -0.61
CA TYR A 266 5.87 -8.21 0.70
C TYR A 266 6.02 -6.68 0.61
N LEU A 267 6.24 -6.13 -0.59
CA LEU A 267 6.27 -4.70 -0.85
C LEU A 267 5.59 -4.38 -2.18
N ILE A 268 4.76 -3.33 -2.19
CA ILE A 268 4.22 -2.71 -3.38
C ILE A 268 4.74 -1.28 -3.44
N TRP A 269 5.52 -0.98 -4.47
CA TRP A 269 5.97 0.37 -4.76
C TRP A 269 4.99 1.06 -5.71
N GLN A 270 4.55 2.27 -5.39
CA GLN A 270 3.72 3.11 -6.25
C GLN A 270 4.58 4.17 -6.94
N GLU A 271 4.58 4.19 -8.26
CA GLU A 271 5.43 5.09 -9.07
C GLU A 271 4.60 6.21 -9.72
N ASP A 272 3.40 5.88 -10.19
CA ASP A 272 2.56 6.81 -10.94
C ASP A 272 1.09 6.52 -10.70
N TRP A 273 0.25 7.55 -10.71
CA TRP A 273 -1.18 7.42 -10.45
C TRP A 273 -1.98 8.58 -11.03
N THR A 274 -3.28 8.34 -11.19
CA THR A 274 -4.21 9.39 -11.59
C THR A 274 -4.40 10.42 -10.47
N SER A 275 -3.81 11.60 -10.63
CA SER A 275 -3.95 12.73 -9.69
C SER A 275 -5.25 13.52 -9.87
N ASN A 276 -5.83 13.52 -11.07
CA ASN A 276 -7.05 14.28 -11.38
C ASN A 276 -8.32 13.54 -10.87
N PRO A 277 -9.09 14.12 -9.93
CA PRO A 277 -10.31 13.50 -9.42
C PRO A 277 -11.42 13.36 -10.48
N PHE A 278 -11.42 14.19 -11.53
CA PHE A 278 -12.40 14.13 -12.63
C PHE A 278 -11.98 13.26 -13.82
N ALA A 279 -10.80 12.64 -13.77
CA ALA A 279 -10.38 11.71 -14.82
C ALA A 279 -11.36 10.54 -14.95
N ARG A 280 -11.77 10.25 -16.18
CA ARG A 280 -12.74 9.19 -16.52
C ARG A 280 -12.24 7.78 -16.19
N SER A 281 -10.93 7.58 -16.19
CA SER A 281 -10.25 6.36 -15.80
C SER A 281 -9.29 6.68 -14.65
N LYS A 282 -9.20 5.78 -13.68
CA LYS A 282 -8.24 5.85 -12.58
C LYS A 282 -7.22 4.74 -12.75
N TYR A 283 -5.97 5.07 -12.51
CA TYR A 283 -4.89 4.09 -12.47
C TYR A 283 -3.91 4.34 -11.34
N ILE A 284 -3.22 3.28 -10.95
CA ILE A 284 -1.98 3.26 -10.18
C ILE A 284 -1.02 2.30 -10.88
N LYS A 285 0.23 2.72 -11.08
CA LYS A 285 1.30 1.91 -11.64
C LYS A 285 2.46 1.85 -10.65
N GLY A 286 3.26 0.81 -10.75
CA GLY A 286 4.50 0.71 -10.01
C GLY A 286 5.09 -0.69 -10.06
N LYS A 287 5.70 -1.15 -8.96
CA LYS A 287 6.34 -2.47 -8.88
C LYS A 287 5.73 -3.31 -7.76
N LEU A 288 5.46 -4.58 -8.06
CA LEU A 288 5.29 -5.62 -7.06
C LEU A 288 6.67 -6.17 -6.72
N VAL A 289 6.98 -6.28 -5.43
CA VAL A 289 8.21 -6.88 -4.94
C VAL A 289 7.87 -8.11 -4.10
N TYR A 290 8.47 -9.24 -4.46
CA TYR A 290 8.01 -10.55 -4.03
C TYR A 290 9.12 -11.60 -4.01
N GLN A 291 8.84 -12.73 -3.36
CA GLN A 291 9.59 -13.97 -3.52
C GLN A 291 8.78 -14.94 -4.40
N ARG A 292 9.46 -15.75 -5.21
CA ARG A 292 8.81 -16.87 -5.93
C ARG A 292 8.59 -18.06 -4.99
N ASP A 293 9.57 -18.29 -4.11
CA ASP A 293 9.56 -19.28 -3.05
C ASP A 293 9.94 -18.57 -1.74
N PRO A 294 9.06 -18.55 -0.72
CA PRO A 294 9.33 -17.85 0.55
C PRO A 294 10.42 -18.53 1.39
N THR A 295 10.88 -19.73 1.01
CA THR A 295 11.98 -20.45 1.67
C THR A 295 13.35 -20.05 1.14
N LEU A 296 13.41 -19.35 -0.01
CA LEU A 296 14.64 -18.90 -0.63
C LEU A 296 14.84 -17.39 -0.44
N PRO A 297 16.06 -16.91 -0.17
CA PRO A 297 16.37 -15.49 -0.05
C PRO A 297 16.52 -14.82 -1.43
N GLU A 298 15.61 -15.12 -2.35
CA GLU A 298 15.59 -14.57 -3.71
C GLU A 298 14.40 -13.63 -3.88
N TYR A 299 14.70 -12.40 -4.30
CA TYR A 299 13.72 -11.33 -4.40
C TYR A 299 13.61 -10.83 -5.83
N PHE A 300 12.39 -10.51 -6.23
CA PHE A 300 12.07 -10.09 -7.58
C PHE A 300 11.17 -8.87 -7.54
N ALA A 301 11.34 -7.98 -8.50
CA ALA A 301 10.43 -6.87 -8.77
C ALA A 301 9.82 -7.02 -10.16
N ARG A 302 8.54 -6.70 -10.30
CA ARG A 302 7.85 -6.71 -11.61
C ARG A 302 6.88 -5.54 -11.72
N PRO A 303 6.74 -4.91 -12.91
CA PRO A 303 5.72 -3.88 -13.09
C PRO A 303 4.31 -4.42 -12.83
N TYR A 304 3.44 -3.54 -12.33
CA TYR A 304 2.00 -3.74 -12.34
C TYR A 304 1.29 -2.47 -12.78
N ALA A 305 0.07 -2.65 -13.25
CA ALA A 305 -0.90 -1.58 -13.42
C ALA A 305 -2.20 -1.99 -12.73
N TYR A 306 -2.74 -1.11 -11.91
CA TYR A 306 -4.08 -1.21 -11.36
C TYR A 306 -4.92 -0.14 -12.05
N ARG A 307 -5.85 -0.53 -12.92
CA ARG A 307 -6.67 0.40 -13.70
C ARG A 307 -8.14 0.05 -13.57
N ASP A 308 -8.96 1.03 -13.19
CA ASP A 308 -10.42 0.92 -13.12
C ASP A 308 -10.92 -0.33 -12.38
N GLY A 309 -10.25 -0.68 -11.26
CA GLY A 309 -10.63 -1.84 -10.45
C GLY A 309 -9.93 -3.15 -10.82
N VAL A 310 -9.10 -3.17 -11.88
CA VAL A 310 -8.41 -4.38 -12.35
C VAL A 310 -6.90 -4.23 -12.18
N LEU A 311 -6.30 -5.14 -11.41
CA LEU A 311 -4.87 -5.34 -11.33
C LEU A 311 -4.40 -6.24 -12.47
N SER A 312 -3.39 -5.77 -13.21
CA SER A 312 -2.68 -6.52 -14.22
C SER A 312 -1.18 -6.53 -13.93
N VAL A 313 -0.58 -7.72 -14.08
CA VAL A 313 0.86 -7.94 -14.04
C VAL A 313 1.25 -8.45 -15.43
N PRO A 314 2.13 -7.76 -16.17
CA PRO A 314 2.56 -8.23 -17.47
C PRO A 314 3.20 -9.64 -17.38
N PRO A 315 2.88 -10.56 -18.30
CA PRO A 315 3.32 -11.97 -18.23
C PRO A 315 4.80 -12.16 -18.62
N HIS A 316 5.37 -11.15 -19.28
CA HIS A 316 6.72 -11.10 -19.83
C HIS A 316 7.80 -11.28 -18.74
N ALA A 317 8.48 -12.43 -18.74
CA ALA A 317 9.54 -12.75 -17.79
C ALA A 317 10.72 -11.77 -17.86
N GLU A 318 10.96 -11.17 -19.03
CA GLU A 318 11.97 -10.15 -19.29
C GLU A 318 11.75 -8.83 -18.51
N LEU A 319 10.54 -8.62 -17.96
CA LEU A 319 10.22 -7.46 -17.14
C LEU A 319 10.42 -7.71 -15.64
N GLU A 320 10.80 -8.93 -15.29
CA GLU A 320 11.17 -9.26 -13.93
C GLU A 320 12.63 -8.85 -13.67
N GLU A 321 12.84 -8.20 -12.53
CA GLU A 321 14.13 -7.69 -12.11
C GLU A 321 14.54 -8.40 -10.83
N ALA A 322 15.73 -8.97 -10.80
CA ALA A 322 16.31 -9.50 -9.57
C ALA A 322 16.60 -8.34 -8.60
N VAL A 323 16.23 -8.53 -7.34
CA VAL A 323 16.49 -7.59 -6.25
C VAL A 323 17.44 -8.25 -5.27
N ALA A 324 18.54 -7.56 -4.95
CA ALA A 324 19.62 -8.13 -4.14
C ALA A 324 19.24 -8.30 -2.66
N GLU A 325 18.41 -7.41 -2.13
CA GLU A 325 18.06 -7.32 -0.71
C GLU A 325 16.54 -7.18 -0.55
N PRO A 326 15.96 -7.53 0.61
CA PRO A 326 14.52 -7.37 0.83
C PRO A 326 14.04 -5.95 0.55
N MET A 327 14.82 -4.94 0.97
CA MET A 327 14.59 -3.55 0.60
C MET A 327 15.24 -3.26 -0.76
N PRO A 328 14.46 -2.96 -1.83
CA PRO A 328 15.04 -2.67 -3.13
C PRO A 328 15.83 -1.35 -3.13
N THR A 329 16.69 -1.18 -4.13
CA THR A 329 17.34 0.10 -4.42
C THR A 329 16.49 0.91 -5.40
N ASP A 330 16.87 2.16 -5.67
CA ASP A 330 16.16 3.03 -6.62
C ASP A 330 16.19 2.50 -8.07
N ALA A 331 16.97 1.46 -8.36
CA ALA A 331 17.04 0.82 -9.66
C ALA A 331 15.65 0.39 -10.16
N ILE A 332 14.77 -0.06 -9.26
CA ILE A 332 13.43 -0.55 -9.61
C ILE A 332 12.50 0.55 -10.18
N GLN A 333 12.81 1.83 -9.96
CA GLN A 333 11.99 2.95 -10.44
C GLN A 333 12.11 3.16 -11.96
N SER A 334 13.26 2.79 -12.53
CA SER A 334 13.64 3.13 -13.91
C SER A 334 12.91 2.35 -15.02
N ARG A 335 12.08 1.37 -14.68
CA ARG A 335 11.51 0.38 -15.63
C ARG A 335 10.00 0.15 -15.47
N CYS A 336 9.24 1.16 -15.05
CA CYS A 336 7.78 1.07 -15.09
C CYS A 336 7.28 1.21 -16.53
N LEU A 337 6.52 0.23 -17.02
CA LEU A 337 6.06 0.20 -18.42
C LEU A 337 4.97 1.23 -18.73
N ASP A 338 5.02 1.72 -19.95
CA ASP A 338 3.89 2.35 -20.63
C ASP A 338 3.05 1.27 -21.32
N ASP A 339 1.86 1.02 -20.79
CA ASP A 339 0.81 0.33 -21.53
C ASP A 339 0.35 1.28 -22.66
N SER A 340 0.91 1.09 -23.86
CA SER A 340 0.30 1.61 -25.09
C SER A 340 -0.88 0.74 -25.49
#